data_AF-A0A183DQ83-F1
#
_entry.id   AF-A0A183DQ83-F1
#
_cell.length_a   1.000
_cell.length_b   1.000
_cell.length_c   1.000
_cell.angle_alpha   90.00
_cell.angle_beta   90.00
_cell.angle_gamma   90.00
#
_symmetry.space_group_name_H-M   'P 1'
#
loop_
_entity.id
_entity.type
_entity.pdbx_description
1 polymer ?
#
loop_
_entity_poly.entity_id
_entity_poly.type
_entity_poly.pdbx_seq_one_letter_code
_entity_poly.pdbx_strand_id
1 'polypeptide(L)'
;MLAAWHGTDWKLSVEDRIEAAMRHASVSIAITSVTDATAFLIGSTASLPAVSSPAVIYFCYYAAAAIIFTFCYLLSAFVAFLAIFGDWEKNGRNSLLYIKTTSSCNIG
;
A
#
# COMPACT_ATOMS: atom_id res chain seq x y z
N MET A 1 -0.82 -3.90 -6.18
CA MET A 1 -1.39 -4.73 -5.10
C MET A 1 -2.73 -5.33 -5.49
N LEU A 2 -3.78 -4.54 -5.77
CA LEU A 2 -5.12 -5.04 -6.15
C LEU A 2 -5.15 -5.95 -7.39
N ALA A 3 -4.35 -5.66 -8.42
CA ALA A 3 -4.25 -6.53 -9.59
C ALA A 3 -3.59 -7.88 -9.28
N ALA A 4 -2.57 -7.88 -8.41
CA ALA A 4 -1.92 -9.11 -7.93
C ALA A 4 -2.86 -9.93 -7.04
N TRP A 5 -3.68 -9.26 -6.22
CA TRP A 5 -4.73 -9.88 -5.41
C TRP A 5 -5.75 -10.62 -6.27
N HIS A 6 -6.29 -10.00 -7.32
CA HIS A 6 -7.23 -10.64 -8.24
C HIS A 6 -6.64 -11.83 -9.02
N GLY A 7 -5.31 -11.88 -9.16
CA GLY A 7 -4.60 -12.99 -9.79
C GLY A 7 -4.30 -14.17 -8.86
N THR A 8 -4.58 -14.07 -7.56
CA THR A 8 -4.36 -15.17 -6.60
C THR A 8 -5.55 -16.14 -6.57
N ASP A 9 -5.26 -17.44 -6.46
CA ASP A 9 -6.28 -18.48 -6.34
C ASP A 9 -7.09 -18.31 -5.04
N TRP A 10 -8.41 -18.30 -5.18
CA TRP A 10 -9.39 -18.09 -4.12
C TRP A 10 -9.43 -19.24 -3.09
N LYS A 11 -8.77 -20.37 -3.38
CA LYS A 11 -8.69 -21.53 -2.50
C LYS A 11 -7.62 -21.44 -1.41
N LEU A 12 -6.66 -20.50 -1.51
CA LEU A 12 -5.62 -20.32 -0.51
C LEU A 12 -6.10 -19.51 0.71
N SER A 13 -5.38 -19.65 1.83
CA SER A 13 -5.64 -18.83 3.02
C SER A 13 -5.47 -17.34 2.70
N VAL A 14 -6.21 -16.50 3.43
CA VAL A 14 -6.15 -15.03 3.28
C VAL A 14 -4.71 -14.54 3.48
N GLU A 15 -3.99 -15.07 4.47
CA GLU A 15 -2.58 -14.74 4.73
C GLU A 15 -1.66 -15.09 3.55
N ASP A 16 -1.77 -16.30 2.98
CA ASP A 16 -0.93 -16.72 1.85
C ASP A 16 -1.16 -15.83 0.61
N ARG A 17 -2.42 -15.43 0.37
CA ARG A 17 -2.77 -14.51 -0.73
C ARG A 17 -2.22 -13.11 -0.51
N ILE A 18 -2.23 -12.63 0.73
CA ILE A 18 -1.65 -11.33 1.10
C ILE A 18 -0.14 -11.37 0.90
N GLU A 19 0.52 -12.43 1.38
CA GLU A 19 1.98 -12.58 1.21
C GLU A 19 2.35 -12.57 -0.27
N ALA A 20 1.70 -13.40 -1.09
CA ALA A 20 1.97 -13.48 -2.53
C ALA A 20 1.74 -12.14 -3.25
N ALA A 21 0.65 -11.44 -2.93
CA ALA A 21 0.33 -10.15 -3.53
C ALA A 21 1.29 -9.03 -3.08
N MET A 22 1.73 -9.07 -1.83
CA MET A 22 2.62 -8.08 -1.22
C MET A 22 4.07 -8.29 -1.63
N ARG A 23 4.53 -9.52 -1.86
CA ARG A 23 5.95 -9.84 -2.11
C ARG A 23 6.60 -9.04 -3.25
N HIS A 24 5.86 -8.78 -4.33
CA HIS A 24 6.35 -7.96 -5.44
C HIS A 24 5.85 -6.51 -5.37
N ALA A 25 4.63 -6.29 -4.90
CA ALA A 25 4.03 -4.96 -4.94
C ALA A 25 4.57 -4.04 -3.83
N SER A 26 4.89 -4.57 -2.65
CA SER A 26 5.49 -3.80 -1.56
C SER A 26 6.89 -3.31 -1.90
N VAL A 27 7.68 -4.13 -2.61
CA VAL A 27 9.04 -3.78 -3.05
C VAL A 27 9.02 -2.60 -4.00
N SER A 28 8.07 -2.55 -4.95
CA SER A 28 7.91 -1.40 -5.86
C SER A 28 7.64 -0.09 -5.09
N ILE A 29 6.71 -0.13 -4.13
CA ILE A 29 6.38 1.03 -3.29
C ILE A 29 7.58 1.45 -2.44
N ALA A 30 8.33 0.48 -1.89
CA ALA A 30 9.53 0.75 -1.11
C ALA A 30 10.61 1.46 -1.95
N ILE A 31 10.83 1.02 -3.18
CA ILE A 31 11.78 1.66 -4.10
C ILE A 31 11.35 3.11 -4.38
N THR A 32 10.07 3.36 -4.64
CA THR A 32 9.55 4.72 -4.84
C THR A 32 9.78 5.58 -3.60
N SER A 33 9.37 5.13 -2.41
CA SER A 33 9.51 5.90 -1.18
C SER A 33 10.97 6.16 -0.79
N VAL A 34 11.87 5.19 -1.00
CA VAL A 34 13.31 5.37 -0.77
C VAL A 34 13.89 6.38 -1.76
N THR A 35 13.48 6.31 -3.02
CA THR A 35 13.94 7.25 -4.05
C THR A 35 13.43 8.67 -3.77
N ASP A 36 12.17 8.82 -3.38
CA ASP A 36 11.58 10.12 -2.99
C ASP A 36 12.33 10.70 -1.79
N ALA A 37 12.52 9.92 -0.72
CA ALA A 37 13.27 10.35 0.45
C ALA A 37 14.71 10.78 0.07
N THR A 38 15.37 10.02 -0.80
CA THR A 38 16.71 10.35 -1.31
C THR A 38 16.70 11.62 -2.16
N ALA A 39 15.69 11.82 -3.00
CA ALA A 39 15.53 13.02 -3.82
C ALA A 39 15.31 14.27 -2.97
N PHE A 40 14.54 14.18 -1.87
CA PHE A 40 14.41 15.26 -0.91
C PHE A 40 15.73 15.51 -0.15
N LEU A 41 16.43 14.47 0.30
CA LEU A 41 17.73 14.62 0.96
C LEU A 41 18.77 15.28 0.03
N ILE A 42 18.87 14.84 -1.23
CA ILE A 42 19.75 15.45 -2.23
C ILE A 42 19.28 16.88 -2.56
N GLY A 43 17.97 17.10 -2.69
CA GLY A 43 17.39 18.43 -2.89
C GLY A 43 17.68 19.40 -1.74
N SER A 44 17.89 18.90 -0.52
CA SER A 44 18.30 19.70 0.64
C SER A 44 19.79 20.08 0.65
N THR A 45 20.63 19.34 -0.09
CA THR A 45 22.09 19.53 -0.16
C THR A 45 22.56 20.14 -1.49
N ALA A 46 21.73 20.06 -2.53
CA ALA A 46 22.00 20.62 -3.85
C ALA A 46 22.12 22.15 -3.78
N SER A 47 23.24 22.67 -4.27
CA SER A 47 23.69 24.05 -4.16
C SER A 47 22.95 24.98 -5.13
N LEU A 48 21.62 24.99 -5.08
CA LEU A 48 20.81 25.97 -5.80
C LEU A 48 20.68 27.24 -4.93
N PRO A 49 20.81 28.46 -5.47
CA PRO A 49 20.81 29.72 -4.70
C PRO A 49 19.55 29.97 -3.84
N ALA A 50 18.50 29.16 -3.98
CA ALA A 50 17.29 29.18 -3.16
C ALA A 50 17.43 28.46 -1.80
N VAL A 51 18.34 27.48 -1.64
CA VAL A 51 18.42 26.60 -0.45
C VAL A 51 19.27 27.18 0.69
N SER A 52 19.97 28.29 0.47
CA SER A 52 20.62 29.07 1.55
C SER A 52 19.61 29.74 2.49
N SER A 53 18.32 29.69 2.14
CA SER A 53 17.23 30.11 3.02
C SER A 53 16.93 29.02 4.05
N PRO A 54 16.98 29.30 5.37
CA PRO A 54 16.76 28.30 6.41
C PRO A 54 15.41 27.58 6.29
N ALA A 55 14.41 28.19 5.64
CA ALA A 55 13.08 27.62 5.46
C ALA A 55 13.04 26.31 4.65
N VAL A 56 13.86 26.16 3.61
CA VAL A 56 13.77 25.00 2.70
C VAL A 56 14.36 23.74 3.33
N ILE A 57 15.32 23.90 4.24
CA ILE A 57 16.03 22.82 4.92
C ILE A 57 15.09 22.12 5.92
N TYR A 58 14.37 22.91 6.73
CA TYR A 58 13.36 22.36 7.66
C TYR A 58 12.22 21.68 6.91
N PHE A 59 11.76 22.27 5.79
CA PHE A 59 10.75 21.67 4.94
C PHE A 59 11.20 20.32 4.39
N CYS A 60 12.43 20.23 3.87
CA CYS A 60 12.94 19.02 3.25
C CYS A 60 13.15 17.89 4.26
N TYR A 61 13.64 18.21 5.46
CA TYR A 61 13.79 17.23 6.54
C TYR A 61 12.43 16.71 7.03
N TYR A 62 11.46 17.61 7.21
CA TYR A 62 10.10 17.22 7.60
C TYR A 62 9.40 16.42 6.50
N ALA A 63 9.59 16.78 5.23
CA ALA A 63 9.07 16.03 4.09
C ALA A 63 9.66 14.61 4.02
N ALA A 64 10.98 14.47 4.19
CA ALA A 64 11.62 13.15 4.25
C ALA A 64 11.07 12.29 5.39
N ALA A 65 10.91 12.86 6.59
CA ALA A 65 10.30 12.16 7.72
C ALA A 65 8.83 11.78 7.46
N ALA A 66 8.06 12.69 6.86
CA ALA A 66 6.65 12.46 6.50
C ALA A 66 6.51 11.33 5.46
N ILE A 67 7.41 11.24 4.49
CA ILE A 67 7.41 10.18 3.47
C ILE A 67 7.70 8.82 4.10
N ILE A 68 8.69 8.75 5.01
CA ILE A 68 9.01 7.51 5.73
C ILE A 68 7.82 7.06 6.58
N PHE A 69 7.21 7.99 7.33
CA PHE A 69 6.04 7.69 8.15
C PHE A 69 4.84 7.24 7.30
N THR A 70 4.58 7.96 6.21
CA THR A 70 3.51 7.65 5.25
C THR A 70 3.72 6.28 4.62
N PHE A 71 4.96 5.92 4.26
CA PHE A 71 5.31 4.61 3.73
C PHE A 71 4.95 3.47 4.71
N CYS A 72 5.38 3.58 5.97
CA CYS A 72 5.03 2.60 7.02
C CYS A 72 3.52 2.51 7.23
N TYR A 73 2.83 3.65 7.21
CA TYR A 73 1.39 3.72 7.39
C TYR A 73 0.64 3.08 6.21
N LEU A 74 1.04 3.37 4.96
CA LEU A 74 0.43 2.76 3.79
C LEU A 74 0.62 1.25 3.80
N LEU A 75 1.82 0.73 4.07
CA LEU A 75 2.03 -0.73 4.10
C LEU A 75 1.17 -1.41 5.17
N SER A 76 1.16 -0.87 6.39
CA SER A 76 0.44 -1.48 7.52
C SER A 76 -1.07 -1.39 7.34
N ALA A 77 -1.58 -0.22 6.97
CA ALA A 77 -3.01 -0.02 6.73
C ALA A 77 -3.49 -0.87 5.55
N PHE A 78 -2.71 -0.94 4.46
CA PHE A 78 -3.09 -1.72 3.29
C PHE A 78 -3.16 -3.22 3.57
N VAL A 79 -2.21 -3.77 4.34
CA VAL A 79 -2.26 -5.17 4.80
C VAL A 79 -3.48 -5.41 5.69
N ALA A 80 -3.76 -4.51 6.63
CA ALA A 80 -4.92 -4.62 7.51
C ALA A 80 -6.23 -4.63 6.71
N PHE A 81 -6.39 -3.71 5.74
CA PHE A 81 -7.55 -3.70 4.86
C PHE A 81 -7.65 -4.97 4.01
N LEU A 82 -6.55 -5.44 3.42
CA LEU A 82 -6.55 -6.70 2.65
C LEU A 82 -6.96 -7.91 3.49
N ALA A 83 -6.51 -7.99 4.75
CA ALA A 83 -6.91 -9.06 5.67
C ALA A 83 -8.41 -9.02 5.96
N ILE A 84 -8.95 -7.83 6.24
CA ILE A 84 -10.40 -7.65 6.47
C ILE A 84 -11.20 -8.02 5.22
N PHE A 85 -10.80 -7.54 4.04
CA PHE A 85 -11.48 -7.84 2.79
C PHE A 85 -11.36 -9.32 2.40
N GLY A 86 -10.21 -9.95 2.63
CA GLY A 86 -10.01 -11.37 2.39
C GLY A 86 -10.89 -12.25 3.27
N ASP A 87 -11.04 -11.90 4.54
CA ASP A 87 -11.97 -12.58 5.45
C ASP A 87 -13.43 -12.41 5.03
N TRP A 88 -13.79 -11.23 4.50
CA TRP A 88 -15.13 -11.00 3.94
C TRP A 88 -15.40 -11.85 2.69
N GLU A 89 -14.41 -11.97 1.81
CA GLU A 89 -14.47 -12.81 0.61
C GLU A 89 -14.64 -14.29 0.97
N LYS A 90 -13.87 -14.78 1.96
CA LYS A 90 -13.98 -16.15 2.47
C LYS A 90 -15.35 -16.49 3.07
N ASN A 91 -16.03 -15.50 3.64
CA ASN A 91 -17.37 -15.65 4.20
C ASN A 91 -18.52 -15.55 3.18
N GLY A 92 -18.24 -15.37 1.88
CA GLY A 92 -19.26 -15.30 0.84
C GLY A 92 -20.25 -14.15 1.01
N ARG A 93 -19.77 -13.01 1.53
CA ARG A 93 -20.57 -11.80 1.76
C ARG A 93 -20.23 -10.74 0.71
N ASN A 94 -21.26 -10.06 0.21
CA ASN A 94 -21.11 -9.05 -0.82
C ASN A 94 -20.27 -7.85 -0.30
N SER A 95 -19.20 -7.50 -1.02
CA SER A 95 -18.14 -6.54 -0.61
C SER A 95 -18.65 -5.15 -0.17
N LEU A 96 -19.81 -4.72 -0.67
CA LEU A 96 -20.40 -3.41 -0.38
C LEU A 96 -21.56 -3.40 0.62
N LEU A 97 -22.27 -4.52 0.78
CA LEU A 97 -23.56 -4.52 1.49
C LEU A 97 -23.59 -5.44 2.72
N TYR A 98 -22.55 -6.24 2.98
CA TYR A 98 -22.52 -7.20 4.08
C TYR A 98 -23.74 -8.16 4.07
N ILE A 99 -24.37 -8.34 2.90
CA ILE A 99 -25.47 -9.29 2.69
C ILE A 99 -24.87 -10.61 2.21
N LYS A 100 -25.35 -11.71 2.79
CA LYS A 100 -24.93 -13.09 2.45
C LYS A 100 -25.42 -13.40 1.04
N THR A 101 -24.53 -13.80 0.13
CA THR A 101 -24.95 -14.15 -1.23
C THR A 101 -25.53 -15.57 -1.20
N THR A 102 -26.84 -15.71 -1.36
CA THR A 102 -27.46 -17.00 -1.64
C THR A 102 -27.11 -17.39 -3.08
N SER A 103 -26.22 -18.36 -3.27
CA SER A 103 -26.07 -19.03 -4.57
C SER A 103 -27.11 -20.14 -4.67
N SER A 104 -28.12 -19.93 -5.53
CA SER A 104 -28.78 -20.93 -6.38
C SER A 104 -29.87 -20.25 -7.22
N CYS A 105 -29.53 -19.80 -8.42
CA CYS A 105 -30.49 -19.90 -9.53
C CYS A 105 -29.92 -20.93 -10.50
N ASN A 106 -30.45 -22.14 -10.37
CA ASN A 106 -30.24 -23.25 -11.27
C ASN A 106 -30.89 -22.87 -12.62
N ILE A 107 -30.08 -22.51 -13.60
CA ILE A 107 -30.47 -22.45 -15.02
C ILE A 107 -29.53 -23.41 -15.76
N GLY A 108 -29.99 -24.64 -15.93
CA GLY A 108 -29.33 -25.71 -16.66
C GLY A 108 -29.73 -27.08 -16.17
#